data_AF-A0A9D5ZPD2-F1
#
_entry.id   AF-A0A9D5ZPD2-F1
#
_cell.length_a   1.000
_cell.length_b   1.000
_cell.length_c   1.000
_cell.angle_alpha   90.00
_cell.angle_beta   90.00
_cell.angle_gamma   90.00
#
_symmetry.space_group_name_H-M   'P 1'
#
loop_
_entity.id
_entity.type
_entity.pdbx_description
1 polymer ?
#
loop_
_entity_poly.entity_id
_entity_poly.type
_entity_poly.pdbx_seq_one_letter_code
_entity_poly.pdbx_strand_id
1 'polypeptide(L)'
;MRVTNRSTYEALKTQLGNLTESLSEANTVITTGKRINKLSDDPTGVSQVVDLRSLLKNLSQLDQNISTGKLWLNAEESSLTSIKDLSLEMKNLTVKMRNDTYNASQRKTESERVNGIIKQIANLANATVKGQYIFGGAKTGVPPIVLDDETIPTKATYNGNNTSFSVKIGQSNDVPVGLIGKDTFWQDYITVDSTNNKVDFTEEIVDGHNISDLNAGDGVNLESTTLEVKNYGALIHGTPKGAFEPLRFLWTGNDSWKVENDPGYDLPEEIVGTADGFNVDLNNDGATDIAVTLDKPAAKVNGWVEFDIFPGKRTLTATIPDGQYKAEVLSEKIGQAMTETSQTSGYGIEYKVAYDNTEKKFNFKDDGSYAGFIGFNLLWGTGENIGKSIGPDLGFNVEDVNCALATSDEDVELFKIDATNNSIDFEEFYDGGLSSGELNATIASGTYSNISELNTAIEKAMRDASQIGGNRITYKASYDKNNKR
;
A
#
# COMPACT_ATOMS: atom_id res chain seq x y z
N MET A 1 77.67 -77.16 43.76
CA MET A 1 76.19 -77.12 43.98
C MET A 1 75.62 -75.76 44.45
N ARG A 2 76.40 -74.69 44.71
CA ARG A 2 75.85 -73.37 45.13
C ARG A 2 75.25 -72.51 44.00
N VAL A 3 75.68 -72.70 42.75
CA VAL A 3 75.20 -71.89 41.61
C VAL A 3 73.84 -72.39 41.11
N THR A 4 73.65 -73.71 41.02
CA THR A 4 72.40 -74.36 40.59
C THR A 4 71.23 -74.10 41.54
N ASN A 5 71.47 -74.14 42.87
CA ASN A 5 70.42 -73.85 43.86
C ASN A 5 70.02 -72.38 43.87
N ARG A 6 70.95 -71.46 43.55
CA ARG A 6 70.63 -70.04 43.40
C ARG A 6 69.84 -69.79 42.12
N SER A 7 70.21 -70.41 41.00
CA SER A 7 69.46 -70.27 39.75
C SER A 7 68.06 -70.86 39.81
N THR A 8 67.85 -71.99 40.52
CA THR A 8 66.51 -72.55 40.71
C THR A 8 65.65 -71.68 41.62
N TYR A 9 66.23 -71.10 42.68
CA TYR A 9 65.52 -70.16 43.55
C TYR A 9 65.14 -68.85 42.83
N GLU A 10 66.05 -68.27 42.04
CA GLU A 10 65.75 -67.07 41.24
C GLU A 10 64.71 -67.37 40.15
N ALA A 11 64.80 -68.52 39.47
CA ALA A 11 63.79 -68.95 38.50
C ALA A 11 62.40 -69.12 39.13
N LEU A 12 62.34 -69.72 40.33
CA LEU A 12 61.10 -69.85 41.10
C LEU A 12 60.56 -68.48 41.51
N LYS A 13 61.42 -67.55 41.93
CA LYS A 13 61.03 -66.19 42.32
C LYS A 13 60.46 -65.41 41.12
N THR A 14 61.09 -65.51 39.94
CA THR A 14 60.56 -64.92 38.70
C THR A 14 59.24 -65.55 38.31
N GLN A 15 59.10 -66.89 38.39
CA GLN A 15 57.84 -67.57 38.10
C GLN A 15 56.73 -67.16 39.07
N LEU A 16 57.02 -67.05 40.37
CA LEU A 16 56.05 -66.62 41.37
C LEU A 16 55.65 -65.15 41.18
N GLY A 17 56.60 -64.30 40.78
CA GLY A 17 56.33 -62.92 40.37
C GLY A 17 55.36 -62.85 39.20
N ASN A 18 55.64 -63.58 38.13
CA ASN A 18 54.78 -63.65 36.94
C ASN A 18 53.37 -64.20 37.28
N LEU A 19 53.28 -65.22 38.13
CA LEU A 19 51.99 -65.81 38.54
C LEU A 19 51.16 -64.82 39.37
N THR A 20 51.81 -64.06 40.25
CA THR A 20 51.17 -63.02 41.06
C THR A 20 50.67 -61.88 40.18
N GLU A 21 51.45 -61.49 39.17
CA GLU A 21 51.04 -60.48 38.18
C GLU A 21 49.84 -60.96 37.36
N SER A 22 49.87 -62.18 36.81
CA SER A 22 48.73 -62.76 36.08
C SER A 22 47.47 -62.87 36.94
N LEU A 23 47.60 -63.23 38.23
CA LEU A 23 46.48 -63.26 39.17
C LEU A 23 45.93 -61.85 39.43
N SER A 24 46.81 -60.85 39.55
CA SER A 24 46.38 -59.45 39.72
C SER A 24 45.66 -58.92 38.49
N GLU A 25 46.11 -59.26 37.29
CA GLU A 25 45.46 -58.89 36.03
C GLU A 25 44.09 -59.58 35.89
N ALA A 26 44.01 -60.89 36.18
CA ALA A 26 42.74 -61.62 36.17
C ALA A 26 41.74 -61.06 37.18
N ASN A 27 42.18 -60.74 38.40
CA ASN A 27 41.36 -60.06 39.40
C ASN A 27 40.88 -58.68 38.93
N THR A 28 41.72 -57.94 38.19
CA THR A 28 41.34 -56.64 37.62
C THR A 28 40.25 -56.79 36.57
N VAL A 29 40.36 -57.77 35.67
CA VAL A 29 39.34 -58.07 34.65
C VAL A 29 38.02 -58.51 35.31
N ILE A 30 38.08 -59.38 36.32
CA ILE A 30 36.89 -59.83 37.07
C ILE A 30 36.23 -58.64 37.78
N THR A 31 37.01 -57.77 38.43
CA THR A 31 36.47 -56.63 39.19
C THR A 31 35.86 -55.58 38.28
N THR A 32 36.50 -55.29 37.15
CA THR A 32 36.04 -54.26 36.20
C THR A 32 34.99 -54.77 35.21
N GLY A 33 34.91 -56.08 35.00
CA GLY A 33 34.14 -56.70 33.93
C GLY A 33 34.65 -56.37 32.52
N LYS A 34 35.84 -55.76 32.39
CA LYS A 34 36.39 -55.28 31.12
C LYS A 34 37.60 -56.10 30.74
N ARG A 35 37.62 -56.57 29.48
CA ARG A 35 38.80 -57.23 28.90
C ARG A 35 39.99 -56.28 28.74
N ILE A 36 39.72 -55.00 28.45
CA ILE A 36 40.73 -53.97 28.18
C ILE A 36 40.65 -52.93 29.30
N ASN A 37 41.69 -52.81 30.12
CA ASN A 37 41.76 -51.89 31.26
C ASN A 37 42.87 -50.83 31.09
N LYS A 38 43.99 -51.20 30.48
CA LYS A 38 45.13 -50.32 30.18
C LYS A 38 45.47 -50.36 28.68
N LEU A 39 46.12 -49.31 28.19
CA LEU A 39 46.54 -49.19 26.79
C LEU A 39 47.45 -50.35 26.33
N SER A 40 48.24 -50.90 27.25
CA SER A 40 49.15 -52.01 26.97
C SER A 40 48.46 -53.38 26.82
N ASP A 41 47.18 -53.53 27.21
CA ASP A 41 46.46 -54.81 27.12
C ASP A 41 46.15 -55.20 25.68
N ASP A 42 45.71 -54.23 24.87
CA ASP A 42 45.34 -54.41 23.46
C ASP A 42 45.32 -53.03 22.75
N PRO A 43 46.46 -52.54 22.24
CA PRO A 43 46.54 -51.21 21.63
C PRO A 43 45.56 -51.03 20.45
N THR A 44 45.34 -52.10 19.67
CA THR A 44 44.41 -52.09 18.52
C THR A 44 42.95 -52.04 19.00
N GLY A 45 42.59 -52.88 19.98
CA GLY A 45 41.26 -52.88 20.58
C GLY A 45 40.94 -51.59 21.32
N VAL A 46 41.93 -50.96 21.96
CA VAL A 46 41.76 -49.66 22.62
C VAL A 46 41.38 -48.57 21.62
N SER A 47 42.00 -48.53 20.43
CA SER A 47 41.63 -47.57 19.37
C SER A 47 40.15 -47.70 19.03
N GLN A 48 39.67 -48.93 18.78
CA GLN A 48 38.26 -49.19 18.47
C GLN A 48 37.34 -48.77 19.62
N VAL A 49 37.72 -49.04 20.88
CA VAL A 49 36.95 -48.62 22.05
C VAL A 49 36.88 -47.10 22.17
N VAL A 50 37.97 -46.37 21.89
CA VAL A 50 37.99 -44.90 21.90
C VAL A 50 37.09 -44.34 20.80
N ASP A 51 37.15 -44.89 19.59
CA ASP A 51 36.29 -44.49 18.48
C ASP A 51 34.81 -44.72 18.80
N LEU A 52 34.46 -45.89 19.35
CA LEU A 52 33.09 -46.20 19.78
C LEU A 52 32.63 -45.28 20.92
N ARG A 53 33.49 -44.94 21.88
CA ARG A 53 33.15 -43.97 22.95
C ARG A 53 32.92 -42.58 22.39
N SER A 54 33.73 -42.15 21.43
CA SER A 54 33.55 -40.88 20.71
C SER A 54 32.21 -40.88 19.96
N LEU A 55 31.90 -41.97 19.25
CA LEU A 55 30.62 -42.14 18.57
C LEU A 55 29.43 -42.10 19.53
N LEU A 56 29.49 -42.81 20.67
CA LEU A 56 28.44 -42.79 21.70
C LEU A 56 28.24 -41.38 22.28
N LYS A 57 29.32 -40.65 22.55
CA LYS A 57 29.24 -39.26 23.03
C LYS A 57 28.58 -38.36 21.99
N ASN A 58 28.94 -38.51 20.71
CA ASN A 58 28.33 -37.78 19.61
C ASN A 58 26.82 -38.10 19.49
N LEU A 59 26.44 -39.39 19.55
CA LEU A 59 25.04 -39.81 19.53
C LEU A 59 24.25 -39.23 20.72
N SER A 60 24.83 -39.24 21.92
CA SER A 60 24.20 -38.63 23.10
C SER A 60 24.00 -37.12 22.95
N GLN A 61 24.95 -36.41 22.33
CA GLN A 61 24.79 -34.99 22.01
C GLN A 61 23.69 -34.76 20.96
N LEU A 62 23.61 -35.60 19.93
CA LEU A 62 22.55 -35.52 18.93
C LEU A 62 21.16 -35.76 19.55
N ASP A 63 21.04 -36.70 20.49
CA ASP A 63 19.78 -36.95 21.20
C ASP A 63 19.34 -35.74 22.06
N GLN A 64 20.30 -35.09 22.75
CA GLN A 64 20.05 -33.84 23.48
C GLN A 64 19.65 -32.68 22.55
N ASN A 65 20.29 -32.59 21.38
CA ASN A 65 19.97 -31.62 20.36
C ASN A 65 18.53 -31.83 19.85
N ILE A 66 18.18 -33.06 19.44
CA ILE A 66 16.83 -33.44 18.98
C ILE A 66 15.79 -33.14 20.06
N SER A 67 16.08 -33.49 21.32
CA SER A 67 15.19 -33.19 22.44
C SER A 67 14.98 -31.68 22.62
N THR A 68 16.03 -30.87 22.44
CA THR A 68 15.92 -29.41 22.47
C THR A 68 15.10 -28.88 21.29
N GLY A 69 15.29 -29.41 20.09
CA GLY A 69 14.48 -29.07 18.92
C GLY A 69 13.00 -29.41 19.10
N LYS A 70 12.67 -30.57 19.68
CA LYS A 70 11.28 -30.94 19.99
C LYS A 70 10.66 -30.01 21.03
N LEU A 71 11.40 -29.65 22.08
CA LEU A 71 10.92 -28.68 23.08
C LEU A 71 10.64 -27.33 22.44
N TRP A 72 11.48 -26.91 21.49
CA TRP A 72 11.29 -25.67 20.74
C TRP A 72 10.00 -25.72 19.90
N LEU A 73 9.84 -26.74 19.05
CA LEU A 73 8.66 -26.92 18.20
C LEU A 73 7.36 -27.02 19.02
N ASN A 74 7.37 -27.73 20.14
CA ASN A 74 6.18 -27.84 21.01
C ASN A 74 5.81 -26.48 21.62
N ALA A 75 6.81 -25.66 22.00
CA ALA A 75 6.57 -24.32 22.54
C ALA A 75 6.04 -23.38 21.45
N GLU A 76 6.55 -23.48 20.22
CA GLU A 76 6.05 -22.74 19.06
C GLU A 76 4.60 -23.12 18.76
N GLU A 77 4.28 -24.40 18.65
CA GLU A 77 2.91 -24.89 18.37
C GLU A 77 1.93 -24.43 19.45
N SER A 78 2.30 -24.54 20.73
CA SER A 78 1.47 -24.07 21.83
C SER A 78 1.24 -22.56 21.75
N SER A 79 2.27 -21.78 21.46
CA SER A 79 2.17 -20.32 21.37
C SER A 79 1.30 -19.89 20.18
N LEU A 80 1.48 -20.52 19.02
CA LEU A 80 0.69 -20.25 17.81
C LEU A 80 -0.78 -20.65 17.99
N THR A 81 -1.05 -21.75 18.69
CA THR A 81 -2.42 -22.16 19.01
C THR A 81 -3.12 -21.10 19.85
N SER A 82 -2.47 -20.60 20.90
CA SER A 82 -3.02 -19.52 21.72
C SER A 82 -3.19 -18.21 20.94
N ILE A 83 -2.23 -17.85 20.08
CA ILE A 83 -2.33 -16.66 19.22
C ILE A 83 -3.51 -16.78 18.24
N LYS A 84 -3.73 -17.96 17.65
CA LYS A 84 -4.87 -18.24 16.77
C LYS A 84 -6.19 -18.02 17.51
N ASP A 85 -6.33 -18.54 18.72
CA ASP A 85 -7.56 -18.42 19.50
C ASP A 85 -7.82 -16.95 19.90
N LEU A 86 -6.79 -16.21 20.30
CA LEU A 86 -6.87 -14.76 20.56
C LEU A 86 -7.25 -13.96 19.31
N SER A 87 -6.71 -14.33 18.14
CA SER A 87 -7.04 -13.69 16.87
C SER A 87 -8.50 -13.93 16.46
N LEU A 88 -9.03 -15.12 16.74
CA LEU A 88 -10.45 -15.42 16.55
C LEU A 88 -11.34 -14.61 17.50
N GLU A 89 -10.94 -14.44 18.76
CA GLU A 89 -11.64 -13.56 19.70
C GLU A 89 -11.65 -12.11 19.20
N MET A 90 -10.50 -11.60 18.77
CA MET A 90 -10.37 -10.25 18.21
C MET A 90 -11.27 -10.04 16.99
N LYS A 91 -11.32 -11.03 16.07
CA LYS A 91 -12.22 -11.02 14.92
C LYS A 91 -13.68 -10.94 15.35
N ASN A 92 -14.09 -11.76 16.33
CA ASN A 92 -15.46 -11.76 16.85
C ASN A 92 -15.84 -10.41 17.48
N LEU A 93 -14.94 -9.78 18.24
CA LEU A 93 -15.13 -8.44 18.79
C LEU A 93 -15.30 -7.40 17.68
N THR A 94 -14.46 -7.45 16.65
CA THR A 94 -14.49 -6.49 15.53
C THR A 94 -15.78 -6.61 14.72
N VAL A 95 -16.22 -7.84 14.43
CA VAL A 95 -17.49 -8.11 13.74
C VAL A 95 -18.68 -7.61 14.58
N LYS A 96 -18.64 -7.81 15.90
CA LYS A 96 -19.67 -7.30 16.83
C LYS A 96 -19.72 -5.77 16.81
N MET A 97 -18.56 -5.11 16.84
CA MET A 97 -18.46 -3.64 16.82
C MET A 97 -18.90 -3.02 15.50
N ARG A 98 -18.89 -3.75 14.38
CA ARG A 98 -19.38 -3.25 13.09
C ARG A 98 -20.86 -2.85 13.11
N ASN A 99 -21.66 -3.40 14.01
CA ASN A 99 -23.09 -3.15 14.08
C ASN A 99 -23.42 -1.73 14.61
N ASP A 100 -24.26 -0.99 13.87
CA ASP A 100 -24.65 0.40 14.16
C ASP A 100 -25.36 0.60 15.51
N THR A 101 -25.85 -0.47 16.12
CA THR A 101 -26.46 -0.44 17.46
C THR A 101 -25.46 -0.13 18.60
N TYR A 102 -24.15 -0.27 18.36
CA TYR A 102 -23.11 0.09 19.34
C TYR A 102 -22.73 1.58 19.27
N ASN A 103 -22.86 2.27 20.41
CA ASN A 103 -22.48 3.68 20.52
C ASN A 103 -20.95 3.88 20.67
N ALA A 104 -20.49 5.12 20.50
CA ALA A 104 -19.07 5.47 20.53
C ALA A 104 -18.35 5.07 21.83
N SER A 105 -19.02 5.19 22.99
CA SER A 105 -18.43 4.79 24.27
C SER A 105 -18.23 3.27 24.35
N GLN A 106 -19.18 2.48 23.85
CA GLN A 106 -19.06 1.02 23.82
C GLN A 106 -17.96 0.56 22.86
N ARG A 107 -17.84 1.22 21.69
CA ARG A 107 -16.76 0.96 20.72
C ARG A 107 -15.39 1.29 21.30
N LYS A 108 -15.28 2.38 22.07
CA LYS A 108 -14.03 2.73 22.78
C LYS A 108 -13.62 1.64 23.77
N THR A 109 -14.52 1.19 24.63
CA THR A 109 -14.21 0.13 25.62
C THR A 109 -13.80 -1.18 24.94
N GLU A 110 -14.48 -1.59 23.86
CA GLU A 110 -14.10 -2.80 23.13
C GLU A 110 -12.79 -2.62 22.34
N SER A 111 -12.46 -1.40 21.89
CA SER A 111 -11.15 -1.09 21.29
C SER A 111 -10.00 -1.25 22.29
N GLU A 112 -10.21 -0.87 23.56
CA GLU A 112 -9.24 -1.09 24.64
C GLU A 112 -9.06 -2.58 24.91
N ARG A 113 -10.13 -3.38 24.81
CA ARG A 113 -10.06 -4.84 24.90
C ARG A 113 -9.27 -5.45 23.74
N VAL A 114 -9.50 -5.00 22.50
CA VAL A 114 -8.72 -5.39 21.33
C VAL A 114 -7.24 -5.05 21.53
N ASN A 115 -6.93 -3.86 22.04
CA ASN A 115 -5.56 -3.48 22.36
C ASN A 115 -4.94 -4.40 23.44
N GLY A 116 -5.72 -4.79 24.45
CA GLY A 116 -5.31 -5.79 25.44
C GLY A 116 -4.98 -7.15 24.81
N ILE A 117 -5.77 -7.61 23.83
CA ILE A 117 -5.50 -8.85 23.09
C ILE A 117 -4.22 -8.72 22.26
N ILE A 118 -3.97 -7.57 21.61
CA ILE A 118 -2.72 -7.32 20.87
C ILE A 118 -1.51 -7.45 21.80
N LYS A 119 -1.57 -6.89 23.01
CA LYS A 119 -0.52 -7.03 24.02
C LYS A 119 -0.31 -8.48 24.45
N GLN A 120 -1.39 -9.26 24.59
CA GLN A 120 -1.29 -10.69 24.90
C GLN A 120 -0.63 -11.48 23.77
N ILE A 121 -0.99 -11.21 22.51
CA ILE A 121 -0.36 -11.84 21.34
C ILE A 121 1.13 -11.49 21.29
N ALA A 122 1.50 -10.23 21.52
CA ALA A 122 2.90 -9.81 21.57
C ALA A 122 3.70 -10.50 22.69
N ASN A 123 3.09 -10.73 23.85
CA ASN A 123 3.71 -11.50 24.93
C ASN A 123 3.93 -12.96 24.55
N LEU A 124 2.98 -13.59 23.86
CA LEU A 124 3.13 -14.97 23.34
C LEU A 124 4.18 -15.04 22.22
N ALA A 125 4.27 -14.02 21.37
CA ALA A 125 5.32 -13.88 20.38
C ALA A 125 6.72 -13.63 20.99
N ASN A 126 6.78 -13.25 22.27
CA ASN A 126 7.99 -13.17 23.09
C ASN A 126 8.20 -14.42 23.97
N ALA A 127 7.55 -15.55 23.69
CA ALA A 127 7.74 -16.80 24.44
C ALA A 127 9.20 -17.28 24.38
N THR A 128 9.64 -17.91 25.47
CA THR A 128 11.04 -18.38 25.62
C THR A 128 11.13 -19.86 25.94
N VAL A 129 12.14 -20.52 25.38
CA VAL A 129 12.56 -21.88 25.77
C VAL A 129 13.97 -21.80 26.33
N LYS A 130 14.18 -22.25 27.58
CA LYS A 130 15.48 -22.17 28.27
C LYS A 130 16.09 -20.75 28.28
N GLY A 131 15.24 -19.71 28.35
CA GLY A 131 15.67 -18.31 28.33
C GLY A 131 16.01 -17.76 26.94
N GLN A 132 15.76 -18.52 25.87
CA GLN A 132 15.94 -18.11 24.49
C GLN A 132 14.58 -17.82 23.83
N TYR A 133 14.45 -16.66 23.18
CA TYR A 133 13.22 -16.27 22.50
C TYR A 133 12.98 -17.09 21.24
N ILE A 134 11.78 -17.67 21.12
CA ILE A 134 11.51 -18.69 20.09
C ILE A 134 11.27 -18.10 18.70
N PHE A 135 10.69 -16.89 18.61
CA PHE A 135 10.37 -16.22 17.35
C PHE A 135 11.41 -15.17 16.91
N GLY A 136 12.56 -15.09 17.60
CA GLY A 136 13.65 -14.17 17.29
C GLY A 136 14.59 -14.58 16.16
N GLY A 137 14.33 -15.74 15.53
CA GLY A 137 15.27 -16.37 14.60
C GLY A 137 16.53 -16.85 15.35
N ALA A 138 17.71 -16.62 14.77
CA ALA A 138 18.98 -16.93 15.39
C ALA A 138 19.40 -15.89 16.46
N LYS A 139 18.75 -14.72 16.51
CA LYS A 139 18.90 -13.74 17.60
C LYS A 139 17.98 -14.09 18.77
N THR A 140 18.39 -15.07 19.56
CA THR A 140 17.56 -15.61 20.66
C THR A 140 17.71 -14.89 22.00
N GLY A 141 18.67 -13.97 22.12
CA GLY A 141 19.00 -13.26 23.38
C GLY A 141 18.28 -11.94 23.60
N VAL A 142 17.46 -11.49 22.65
CA VAL A 142 16.73 -10.21 22.69
C VAL A 142 15.25 -10.48 22.41
N PRO A 143 14.31 -9.81 23.08
CA PRO A 143 12.88 -9.94 22.77
C PRO A 143 12.62 -9.64 21.29
N PRO A 144 11.96 -10.55 20.54
CA PRO A 144 11.66 -10.35 19.14
C PRO A 144 10.64 -9.24 18.91
N ILE A 145 9.70 -9.04 19.82
CA ILE A 145 8.64 -8.03 19.71
C ILE A 145 8.85 -6.97 20.77
N VAL A 146 8.95 -5.71 20.34
CA VAL A 146 8.93 -4.54 21.23
C VAL A 146 7.67 -3.74 20.94
N LEU A 147 6.90 -3.51 22.00
CA LEU A 147 5.68 -2.72 21.98
C LEU A 147 6.00 -1.25 22.27
N ASP A 148 5.40 -0.36 21.50
CA ASP A 148 5.32 1.06 21.78
C ASP A 148 3.96 1.35 22.42
N ASP A 149 3.96 1.49 23.74
CA ASP A 149 2.76 1.67 24.56
C ASP A 149 2.15 3.08 24.45
N GLU A 150 2.76 4.01 23.71
CA GLU A 150 2.29 5.39 23.57
C GLU A 150 1.18 5.54 22.52
N THR A 151 0.98 4.56 21.64
CA THR A 151 -0.04 4.60 20.57
C THR A 151 -1.19 3.62 20.83
N ILE A 152 -2.41 3.98 20.42
CA ILE A 152 -3.54 3.04 20.34
C ILE A 152 -4.00 2.97 18.87
N PRO A 153 -3.95 1.78 18.22
CA PRO A 153 -3.45 0.51 18.75
C PRO A 153 -1.93 0.53 19.03
N THR A 154 -1.52 -0.30 19.99
CA THR A 154 -0.10 -0.43 20.40
C THR A 154 0.73 -0.88 19.21
N LYS A 155 1.74 -0.09 18.82
CA LYS A 155 2.60 -0.44 17.68
C LYS A 155 3.60 -1.51 18.10
N ALA A 156 3.76 -2.54 17.29
CA ALA A 156 4.75 -3.61 17.51
C ALA A 156 5.89 -3.51 16.49
N THR A 157 7.12 -3.63 16.98
CA THR A 157 8.34 -3.66 16.14
C THR A 157 9.05 -5.00 16.30
N TYR A 158 9.55 -5.53 15.18
CA TYR A 158 10.33 -6.78 15.17
C TYR A 158 11.83 -6.49 15.28
N ASN A 159 12.49 -7.06 16.29
CA ASN A 159 13.92 -6.91 16.56
C ASN A 159 14.73 -8.22 16.37
N GLY A 160 14.10 -9.27 15.85
CA GLY A 160 14.78 -10.53 15.50
C GLY A 160 15.53 -10.47 14.17
N ASN A 161 15.98 -11.61 13.67
CA ASN A 161 16.61 -11.72 12.35
C ASN A 161 15.91 -12.76 11.46
N ASN A 162 16.21 -12.72 10.16
CA ASN A 162 15.59 -13.59 9.16
C ASN A 162 16.36 -14.91 8.98
N THR A 163 16.92 -15.46 10.07
CA THR A 163 17.65 -16.73 10.03
C THR A 163 17.01 -17.67 11.03
N SER A 164 16.46 -18.80 10.58
CA SER A 164 15.87 -19.80 11.46
C SER A 164 16.90 -20.39 12.42
N PHE A 165 16.47 -20.69 13.64
CA PHE A 165 17.25 -21.49 14.56
C PHE A 165 17.30 -22.94 14.04
N SER A 166 18.51 -23.51 13.98
CA SER A 166 18.72 -24.88 13.48
C SER A 166 19.39 -25.77 14.53
N VAL A 167 18.99 -27.03 14.52
CA VAL A 167 19.49 -28.07 15.43
C VAL A 167 20.20 -29.14 14.62
N LYS A 168 21.41 -29.50 15.07
CA LYS A 168 22.20 -30.56 14.45
C LYS A 168 21.65 -31.93 14.83
N ILE A 169 21.18 -32.69 13.84
CA ILE A 169 20.58 -34.03 13.99
C ILE A 169 21.44 -35.17 13.41
N GLY A 170 22.54 -34.83 12.73
CA GLY A 170 23.49 -35.78 12.19
C GLY A 170 24.89 -35.18 12.05
N GLN A 171 25.84 -35.92 11.47
CA GLN A 171 27.21 -35.41 11.29
C GLN A 171 27.27 -34.17 10.37
N SER A 172 26.41 -34.12 9.34
CA SER A 172 26.37 -33.05 8.34
C SER A 172 24.97 -32.47 8.11
N ASN A 173 23.99 -32.83 8.94
CA ASN A 173 22.60 -32.42 8.76
C ASN A 173 22.14 -31.55 9.93
N ASP A 174 21.81 -30.30 9.61
CA ASP A 174 21.14 -29.37 10.49
C ASP A 174 19.69 -29.23 10.02
N VAL A 175 18.74 -29.24 10.95
CA VAL A 175 17.32 -29.04 10.66
C VAL A 175 16.89 -27.70 11.24
N PRO A 176 16.30 -26.80 10.44
CA PRO A 176 15.67 -25.60 10.97
C PRO A 176 14.45 -26.00 11.81
N VAL A 177 14.42 -25.57 13.06
CA VAL A 177 13.30 -25.82 14.00
C VAL A 177 12.68 -24.52 14.50
N GLY A 178 13.26 -23.36 14.16
CA GLY A 178 12.76 -22.06 14.58
C GLY A 178 12.01 -21.32 13.47
N LEU A 179 10.80 -20.86 13.77
CA LEU A 179 10.05 -19.93 12.93
C LEU A 179 10.57 -18.51 13.08
N ILE A 180 10.58 -17.77 11.96
CA ILE A 180 10.95 -16.35 11.95
C ILE A 180 9.70 -15.56 12.32
N GLY A 181 9.76 -14.81 13.42
CA GLY A 181 8.63 -14.01 13.91
C GLY A 181 8.12 -12.99 12.89
N LYS A 182 9.01 -12.42 12.06
CA LYS A 182 8.62 -11.58 10.92
C LYS A 182 7.66 -12.32 9.99
N ASP A 183 8.07 -13.45 9.43
CA ASP A 183 7.27 -14.22 8.47
C ASP A 183 6.00 -14.82 9.08
N THR A 184 5.98 -14.99 10.41
CA THR A 184 4.88 -15.62 11.14
C THR A 184 3.80 -14.62 11.56
N PHE A 185 4.20 -13.42 12.01
CA PHE A 185 3.28 -12.44 12.59
C PHE A 185 3.00 -11.24 11.69
N TRP A 186 3.86 -10.97 10.72
CA TRP A 186 3.62 -9.91 9.73
C TRP A 186 3.07 -10.53 8.45
N GLN A 187 1.89 -10.06 8.06
CA GLN A 187 1.30 -10.43 6.79
C GLN A 187 1.92 -9.55 5.70
N ASP A 188 2.83 -10.13 4.91
CA ASP A 188 3.43 -9.47 3.76
C ASP A 188 2.50 -9.48 2.52
N TYR A 189 1.28 -10.02 2.63
CA TYR A 189 0.36 -10.24 1.52
C TYR A 189 -1.07 -9.76 1.81
N ILE A 190 -1.65 -9.01 0.86
CA ILE A 190 -3.05 -8.61 0.80
C ILE A 190 -3.78 -9.63 -0.08
N THR A 191 -4.92 -10.15 0.40
CA THR A 191 -5.75 -11.09 -0.37
C THR A 191 -6.82 -10.30 -1.10
N VAL A 192 -6.89 -10.49 -2.42
CA VAL A 192 -7.89 -9.91 -3.30
C VAL A 192 -8.78 -11.04 -3.82
N ASP A 193 -10.09 -10.92 -3.63
CA ASP A 193 -11.07 -11.86 -4.13
C ASP A 193 -12.39 -11.17 -4.51
N SER A 194 -13.38 -11.94 -4.95
CA SER A 194 -14.73 -11.45 -5.31
C SER A 194 -15.44 -10.57 -4.27
N THR A 195 -14.95 -10.51 -3.03
CA THR A 195 -15.50 -9.68 -1.95
C THR A 195 -14.83 -8.32 -1.81
N ASN A 196 -13.61 -8.10 -2.34
CA ASN A 196 -12.86 -6.84 -2.20
C ASN A 196 -12.08 -6.41 -3.46
N ASN A 197 -12.36 -6.99 -4.64
CA ASN A 197 -11.59 -6.75 -5.86
C ASN A 197 -11.97 -5.52 -6.69
N LYS A 198 -12.67 -4.52 -6.11
CA LYS A 198 -13.16 -3.34 -6.84
C LYS A 198 -12.53 -2.04 -6.35
N VAL A 199 -12.25 -1.15 -7.30
CA VAL A 199 -11.78 0.22 -7.05
C VAL A 199 -12.71 1.18 -7.79
N ASP A 200 -13.50 1.93 -7.03
CA ASP A 200 -14.33 3.01 -7.57
C ASP A 200 -13.56 4.33 -7.49
N PHE A 201 -13.48 5.05 -8.60
CA PHE A 201 -12.80 6.35 -8.69
C PHE A 201 -13.53 7.28 -9.66
N THR A 202 -13.38 8.59 -9.48
CA THR A 202 -13.87 9.57 -10.46
C THR A 202 -12.73 10.17 -11.23
N GLU A 203 -12.92 10.30 -12.53
CA GLU A 203 -12.06 11.09 -13.41
C GLU A 203 -12.75 12.44 -13.67
N GLU A 204 -12.00 13.52 -13.53
CA GLU A 204 -12.44 14.91 -13.75
C GLU A 204 -11.35 15.63 -14.56
N ILE A 205 -11.72 16.16 -15.73
CA ILE A 205 -10.84 16.82 -16.69
C ILE A 205 -11.13 18.32 -16.76
N VAL A 206 -10.09 19.15 -16.94
CA VAL A 206 -10.18 20.62 -17.04
C VAL A 206 -11.07 21.04 -18.20
N ASP A 207 -12.05 21.92 -17.93
CA ASP A 207 -12.83 22.72 -18.87
C ASP A 207 -13.25 22.01 -20.17
N GLY A 208 -14.16 21.04 -20.03
CA GLY A 208 -14.91 20.52 -21.16
C GLY A 208 -16.02 19.60 -20.70
N HIS A 209 -17.26 19.93 -21.06
CA HIS A 209 -18.24 18.87 -21.24
C HIS A 209 -17.73 17.94 -22.36
N ASN A 210 -18.08 16.65 -22.34
CA ASN A 210 -17.77 15.75 -23.45
C ASN A 210 -19.03 15.53 -24.31
N ILE A 211 -18.85 15.02 -25.53
CA ILE A 211 -19.93 14.72 -26.46
C ILE A 211 -20.16 13.21 -26.51
N SER A 212 -21.43 12.80 -26.46
CA SER A 212 -21.89 11.41 -26.51
C SER A 212 -23.21 11.35 -27.22
N ASP A 213 -23.68 10.13 -27.45
CA ASP A 213 -24.99 9.88 -28.03
C ASP A 213 -25.17 10.61 -29.38
N LEU A 214 -24.10 10.62 -30.19
CA LEU A 214 -24.15 11.08 -31.56
C LEU A 214 -25.16 10.22 -32.32
N ASN A 215 -26.23 10.85 -32.76
CA ASN A 215 -27.29 10.23 -33.55
C ASN A 215 -27.54 11.05 -34.80
N ALA A 216 -28.04 10.38 -35.84
CA ALA A 216 -28.43 11.03 -37.09
C ALA A 216 -29.63 10.32 -37.72
N GLY A 217 -30.45 11.07 -38.46
CA GLY A 217 -31.68 10.53 -39.04
C GLY A 217 -32.24 11.31 -40.21
N ASP A 218 -33.37 10.80 -40.72
CA ASP A 218 -34.16 11.39 -41.81
C ASP A 218 -33.38 11.82 -43.06
N GLY A 219 -32.47 10.97 -43.52
CA GLY A 219 -31.68 11.20 -44.75
C GLY A 219 -30.23 11.58 -44.47
N VAL A 220 -29.82 11.64 -43.21
CA VAL A 220 -28.42 11.60 -42.76
C VAL A 220 -28.12 10.20 -42.22
N ASN A 221 -26.94 9.66 -42.54
CA ASN A 221 -26.52 8.34 -42.08
C ASN A 221 -25.43 8.45 -41.01
N LEU A 222 -25.70 7.91 -39.82
CA LEU A 222 -24.81 7.94 -38.68
C LEU A 222 -23.47 7.25 -38.96
N GLU A 223 -23.46 6.13 -39.71
CA GLU A 223 -22.21 5.41 -40.03
C GLU A 223 -21.26 6.21 -40.95
N SER A 224 -21.76 7.27 -41.57
CA SER A 224 -20.98 8.21 -42.38
C SER A 224 -20.84 9.58 -41.70
N THR A 225 -21.19 9.70 -40.42
CA THR A 225 -21.10 10.95 -39.66
C THR A 225 -19.90 10.89 -38.72
N THR A 226 -19.04 11.90 -38.78
CA THR A 226 -17.93 12.08 -37.86
C THR A 226 -18.10 13.41 -37.14
N LEU A 227 -17.87 13.42 -35.83
CA LEU A 227 -17.88 14.60 -35.00
C LEU A 227 -16.50 14.76 -34.37
N GLU A 228 -15.93 15.95 -34.50
CA GLU A 228 -14.65 16.33 -33.90
C GLU A 228 -14.85 17.56 -33.01
N VAL A 229 -14.47 17.45 -31.74
CA VAL A 229 -14.38 18.60 -30.84
C VAL A 229 -13.00 19.21 -30.98
N LYS A 230 -12.95 20.47 -31.41
CA LYS A 230 -11.72 21.24 -31.63
C LYS A 230 -11.36 22.13 -30.44
N ASN A 231 -12.36 22.54 -29.65
CA ASN A 231 -12.17 23.36 -28.47
C ASN A 231 -13.09 22.90 -27.33
N TYR A 232 -12.53 22.09 -26.43
CA TYR A 232 -13.26 21.60 -25.27
C TYR A 232 -13.64 22.73 -24.29
N GLY A 233 -12.84 23.80 -24.21
CA GLY A 233 -13.08 24.94 -23.32
C GLY A 233 -14.31 25.79 -23.68
N ALA A 234 -14.82 25.67 -24.91
CA ALA A 234 -16.06 26.32 -25.33
C ALA A 234 -17.32 25.57 -24.88
N LEU A 235 -17.20 24.32 -24.40
CA LEU A 235 -18.32 23.51 -23.95
C LEU A 235 -18.70 23.85 -22.50
N ILE A 236 -19.38 24.98 -22.30
CA ILE A 236 -19.72 25.54 -20.97
C ILE A 236 -21.16 25.25 -20.51
N HIS A 237 -22.05 24.82 -21.41
CA HIS A 237 -23.44 24.44 -21.11
C HIS A 237 -23.71 22.95 -21.45
N GLY A 238 -24.16 22.18 -20.47
CA GLY A 238 -24.56 20.79 -20.67
C GLY A 238 -26.02 20.64 -21.11
N THR A 239 -26.34 19.59 -21.87
CA THR A 239 -27.70 19.17 -22.17
C THR A 239 -28.43 18.86 -20.85
N PRO A 240 -29.47 19.62 -20.46
CA PRO A 240 -30.14 19.40 -19.19
C PRO A 240 -30.89 18.06 -19.16
N LYS A 241 -30.72 17.27 -18.10
CA LYS A 241 -31.49 16.02 -17.90
C LYS A 241 -32.95 16.35 -17.57
N GLY A 242 -33.85 16.27 -18.55
CA GLY A 242 -35.27 16.60 -18.35
C GLY A 242 -36.03 16.96 -19.63
N ALA A 243 -36.79 18.05 -19.59
CA ALA A 243 -37.69 18.49 -20.67
C ALA A 243 -36.99 19.15 -21.89
N PHE A 244 -35.65 19.16 -21.91
CA PHE A 244 -34.85 19.67 -23.03
C PHE A 244 -34.26 18.48 -23.80
N GLU A 245 -34.32 18.57 -25.12
CA GLU A 245 -33.81 17.56 -26.07
C GLU A 245 -32.31 17.79 -26.37
N PRO A 246 -31.58 16.79 -26.90
CA PRO A 246 -30.18 16.92 -27.33
C PRO A 246 -29.95 18.11 -28.25
N LEU A 247 -28.72 18.64 -28.29
CA LEU A 247 -28.33 19.68 -29.24
C LEU A 247 -28.49 19.12 -30.66
N ARG A 248 -29.43 19.68 -31.43
CA ARG A 248 -29.88 19.11 -32.71
C ARG A 248 -29.84 20.14 -33.83
N PHE A 249 -29.33 19.69 -34.97
CA PHE A 249 -29.23 20.46 -36.20
C PHE A 249 -29.99 19.77 -37.35
N LEU A 250 -30.74 20.54 -38.14
CA LEU A 250 -31.52 20.05 -39.28
C LEU A 250 -31.05 20.67 -40.59
N TRP A 251 -30.85 19.84 -41.61
CA TRP A 251 -30.46 20.30 -42.94
C TRP A 251 -31.60 21.08 -43.61
N THR A 252 -31.35 22.34 -44.01
CA THR A 252 -32.37 23.20 -44.62
C THR A 252 -32.53 22.98 -46.13
N GLY A 253 -31.52 22.37 -46.77
CA GLY A 253 -31.44 22.24 -48.23
C GLY A 253 -30.79 23.43 -48.95
N ASN A 254 -30.41 24.50 -48.24
CA ASN A 254 -29.86 25.72 -48.80
C ASN A 254 -28.58 26.17 -48.05
N ASP A 255 -27.53 25.37 -48.10
CA ASP A 255 -26.21 25.67 -47.51
C ASP A 255 -26.28 26.19 -46.05
N SER A 256 -27.24 25.67 -45.27
CA SER A 256 -27.40 25.97 -43.86
C SER A 256 -27.99 24.78 -43.09
N TRP A 257 -27.74 24.78 -41.79
CA TRP A 257 -28.37 23.86 -40.83
C TRP A 257 -29.12 24.68 -39.78
N LYS A 258 -30.39 24.35 -39.57
CA LYS A 258 -31.24 24.97 -38.55
C LYS A 258 -30.92 24.39 -37.18
N VAL A 259 -30.74 25.23 -36.18
CA VAL A 259 -30.60 24.83 -34.77
C VAL A 259 -32.00 24.62 -34.20
N GLU A 260 -32.36 23.38 -33.85
CA GLU A 260 -33.68 23.08 -33.28
C GLU A 260 -33.69 23.13 -31.76
N ASN A 261 -32.61 22.69 -31.12
CA ASN A 261 -32.46 22.69 -29.67
C ASN A 261 -31.10 23.28 -29.29
N ASP A 262 -31.08 24.33 -28.48
CA ASP A 262 -29.85 24.93 -27.94
C ASP A 262 -29.84 24.81 -26.41
N PRO A 263 -28.85 24.11 -25.80
CA PRO A 263 -28.67 24.02 -24.35
C PRO A 263 -28.39 25.33 -23.61
N GLY A 264 -28.19 26.45 -24.32
CA GLY A 264 -27.98 27.78 -23.73
C GLY A 264 -26.75 28.51 -24.23
N TYR A 265 -26.23 28.15 -25.39
CA TYR A 265 -25.07 28.77 -26.04
C TYR A 265 -25.42 30.04 -26.84
N ASP A 266 -26.70 30.41 -26.88
CA ASP A 266 -27.23 31.54 -27.67
C ASP A 266 -26.84 31.44 -29.16
N LEU A 267 -26.91 30.22 -29.71
CA LEU A 267 -26.61 29.94 -31.11
C LEU A 267 -27.62 30.64 -32.06
N PRO A 268 -27.20 31.02 -33.27
CA PRO A 268 -28.12 31.56 -34.27
C PRO A 268 -29.16 30.51 -34.68
N GLU A 269 -30.36 30.94 -35.11
CA GLU A 269 -31.42 30.03 -35.57
C GLU A 269 -30.97 29.11 -36.72
N GLU A 270 -30.03 29.57 -37.55
CA GLU A 270 -29.36 28.79 -38.58
C GLU A 270 -27.86 29.04 -38.58
N ILE A 271 -27.08 27.96 -38.73
CA ILE A 271 -25.64 28.00 -38.93
C ILE A 271 -25.30 27.68 -40.39
N VAL A 272 -24.22 28.27 -40.89
CA VAL A 272 -23.74 28.03 -42.26
C VAL A 272 -23.14 26.63 -42.36
N GLY A 273 -23.48 25.89 -43.41
CA GLY A 273 -22.95 24.55 -43.64
C GLY A 273 -23.28 24.04 -45.04
N THR A 274 -22.95 22.80 -45.34
CA THR A 274 -23.31 22.17 -46.61
C THR A 274 -24.01 20.84 -46.34
N ALA A 275 -24.47 20.16 -47.39
CA ALA A 275 -24.99 18.81 -47.25
C ALA A 275 -23.93 17.83 -46.70
N ASP A 276 -22.63 18.16 -46.80
CA ASP A 276 -21.51 17.34 -46.33
C ASP A 276 -21.11 17.63 -44.87
N GLY A 277 -21.76 18.56 -44.17
CA GLY A 277 -21.45 18.87 -42.78
C GLY A 277 -21.49 20.36 -42.43
N PHE A 278 -21.12 20.68 -41.20
CA PHE A 278 -21.17 22.03 -40.63
C PHE A 278 -20.16 22.20 -39.48
N ASN A 279 -19.89 23.46 -39.14
CA ASN A 279 -19.05 23.84 -38.02
C ASN A 279 -19.87 24.68 -37.02
N VAL A 280 -19.61 24.50 -35.74
CA VAL A 280 -20.27 25.22 -34.65
C VAL A 280 -19.22 26.01 -33.88
N ASP A 281 -19.52 27.28 -33.67
CA ASP A 281 -18.81 28.21 -32.78
C ASP A 281 -19.78 28.46 -31.61
N LEU A 282 -19.44 27.92 -30.43
CA LEU A 282 -20.29 27.89 -29.25
C LEU A 282 -20.11 29.13 -28.37
N ASN A 283 -18.92 29.74 -28.39
CA ASN A 283 -18.59 30.91 -27.57
C ASN A 283 -18.58 32.23 -28.39
N ASN A 284 -18.86 32.16 -29.69
CA ASN A 284 -18.92 33.26 -30.64
C ASN A 284 -17.59 34.03 -30.73
N ASP A 285 -16.46 33.33 -30.59
CA ASP A 285 -15.12 33.90 -30.72
C ASP A 285 -14.59 33.93 -32.17
N GLY A 286 -15.35 33.33 -33.09
CA GLY A 286 -15.04 33.23 -34.51
C GLY A 286 -14.23 31.99 -34.91
N ALA A 287 -13.85 31.14 -33.95
CA ALA A 287 -13.22 29.85 -34.20
C ALA A 287 -14.24 28.70 -34.21
N THR A 288 -13.87 27.59 -34.85
CA THR A 288 -14.71 26.39 -34.83
C THR A 288 -14.42 25.59 -33.56
N ASP A 289 -15.45 25.35 -32.75
CA ASP A 289 -15.38 24.54 -31.54
C ASP A 289 -15.78 23.09 -31.79
N ILE A 290 -16.79 22.85 -32.64
CA ILE A 290 -17.23 21.52 -33.07
C ILE A 290 -17.28 21.47 -34.59
N ALA A 291 -16.73 20.42 -35.19
CA ALA A 291 -16.87 20.13 -36.61
C ALA A 291 -17.63 18.81 -36.81
N VAL A 292 -18.69 18.84 -37.61
CA VAL A 292 -19.45 17.66 -38.02
C VAL A 292 -19.25 17.45 -39.51
N THR A 293 -18.75 16.27 -39.91
CA THR A 293 -18.50 15.91 -41.31
C THR A 293 -19.28 14.66 -41.69
N LEU A 294 -19.92 14.70 -42.86
CA LEU A 294 -20.72 13.63 -43.45
C LEU A 294 -20.01 13.10 -44.71
N ASP A 295 -19.52 11.86 -44.67
CA ASP A 295 -18.93 11.20 -45.86
C ASP A 295 -19.96 10.94 -46.97
N LYS A 296 -21.25 10.97 -46.61
CA LYS A 296 -22.38 10.92 -47.54
C LYS A 296 -23.26 12.13 -47.29
N PRO A 297 -23.49 13.00 -48.30
CA PRO A 297 -24.27 14.21 -48.12
C PRO A 297 -25.68 13.94 -47.60
N ALA A 298 -26.20 14.86 -46.80
CA ALA A 298 -27.58 14.86 -46.31
C ALA A 298 -28.58 14.80 -47.48
N ALA A 299 -29.34 13.71 -47.56
CA ALA A 299 -30.15 13.40 -48.74
C ALA A 299 -31.54 14.06 -48.75
N LYS A 300 -31.98 14.63 -47.62
CA LYS A 300 -33.32 15.20 -47.45
C LYS A 300 -33.29 16.44 -46.57
N VAL A 301 -34.13 17.42 -46.91
CA VAL A 301 -34.47 18.54 -46.03
C VAL A 301 -35.08 17.99 -44.73
N ASN A 302 -34.69 18.57 -43.60
CA ASN A 302 -34.97 18.11 -42.24
C ASN A 302 -34.26 16.82 -41.81
N GLY A 303 -33.32 16.30 -42.59
CA GLY A 303 -32.37 15.31 -42.08
C GLY A 303 -31.54 15.91 -40.97
N TRP A 304 -31.27 15.15 -39.91
CA TRP A 304 -30.76 15.72 -38.66
C TRP A 304 -29.52 15.00 -38.13
N VAL A 305 -28.74 15.74 -37.35
CA VAL A 305 -27.63 15.27 -36.50
C VAL A 305 -27.86 15.84 -35.11
N GLU A 306 -27.73 15.00 -34.09
CA GLU A 306 -27.85 15.42 -32.69
C GLU A 306 -26.79 14.73 -31.82
N PHE A 307 -26.47 15.36 -30.71
CA PHE A 307 -25.57 14.81 -29.70
C PHE A 307 -25.78 15.47 -28.34
N ASP A 308 -25.38 14.76 -27.29
CA ASP A 308 -25.46 15.24 -25.91
C ASP A 308 -24.13 15.85 -25.45
N ILE A 309 -24.22 16.96 -24.71
CA ILE A 309 -23.09 17.62 -24.06
C ILE A 309 -23.23 17.41 -22.54
N PHE A 310 -22.36 16.66 -21.88
CA PHE A 310 -22.48 16.33 -20.45
C PHE A 310 -21.24 16.71 -19.64
N PRO A 311 -21.42 17.09 -18.36
CA PRO A 311 -20.33 17.57 -17.51
C PRO A 311 -19.25 16.48 -17.34
N GLY A 312 -17.99 16.91 -17.40
CA GLY A 312 -16.77 16.09 -17.53
C GLY A 312 -16.37 15.20 -16.34
N LYS A 313 -17.33 14.76 -15.50
CA LYS A 313 -17.09 13.89 -14.34
C LYS A 313 -17.78 12.55 -14.49
N ARG A 314 -17.01 11.45 -14.45
CA ARG A 314 -17.56 10.08 -14.52
C ARG A 314 -16.96 9.18 -13.46
N THR A 315 -17.80 8.35 -12.86
CA THR A 315 -17.40 7.30 -11.92
C THR A 315 -17.05 6.04 -12.71
N LEU A 316 -15.84 5.52 -12.47
CA LEU A 316 -15.33 4.29 -13.04
C LEU A 316 -15.09 3.24 -11.95
N THR A 317 -15.20 1.97 -12.34
CA THR A 317 -14.95 0.81 -11.47
C THR A 317 -13.88 -0.08 -12.09
N ALA A 318 -12.67 -0.03 -11.56
CA ALA A 318 -11.62 -0.99 -11.92
C ALA A 318 -11.78 -2.30 -11.16
N THR A 319 -11.47 -3.43 -11.82
CA THR A 319 -11.52 -4.77 -11.21
C THR A 319 -10.12 -5.37 -11.15
N ILE A 320 -9.67 -5.71 -9.94
CA ILE A 320 -8.35 -6.29 -9.71
C ILE A 320 -8.47 -7.82 -9.84
N PRO A 321 -7.51 -8.52 -10.48
CA PRO A 321 -7.54 -9.99 -10.53
C PRO A 321 -7.41 -10.62 -9.15
N ASP A 322 -8.20 -11.65 -8.88
CA ASP A 322 -8.17 -12.40 -7.62
C ASP A 322 -6.77 -13.02 -7.38
N GLY A 323 -6.27 -12.95 -6.15
CA GLY A 323 -4.95 -13.45 -5.79
C GLY A 323 -4.44 -12.98 -4.43
N GLN A 324 -3.23 -13.43 -4.06
CA GLN A 324 -2.49 -12.92 -2.90
C GLN A 324 -1.27 -12.13 -3.37
N TYR A 325 -1.19 -10.87 -2.97
CA TYR A 325 -0.21 -9.94 -3.50
C TYR A 325 0.58 -9.28 -2.38
N LYS A 326 1.90 -9.15 -2.56
CA LYS A 326 2.67 -8.20 -1.76
C LYS A 326 2.22 -6.78 -2.10
N ALA A 327 2.34 -5.85 -1.15
CA ALA A 327 1.83 -4.49 -1.32
C ALA A 327 2.42 -3.78 -2.56
N GLU A 328 3.68 -4.04 -2.89
CA GLU A 328 4.33 -3.50 -4.09
C GLU A 328 3.71 -4.07 -5.38
N VAL A 329 3.52 -5.40 -5.43
CA VAL A 329 2.93 -6.08 -6.59
C VAL A 329 1.44 -5.71 -6.73
N LEU A 330 0.74 -5.52 -5.61
CA LEU A 330 -0.64 -5.09 -5.62
C LEU A 330 -0.77 -3.66 -6.19
N SER A 331 0.14 -2.75 -5.84
CA SER A 331 0.13 -1.39 -6.36
C SER A 331 0.22 -1.37 -7.90
N GLU A 332 1.10 -2.19 -8.48
CA GLU A 332 1.20 -2.34 -9.95
C GLU A 332 -0.10 -2.89 -10.56
N LYS A 333 -0.74 -3.87 -9.91
CA LYS A 333 -1.99 -4.48 -10.38
C LYS A 333 -3.17 -3.51 -10.33
N ILE A 334 -3.23 -2.65 -9.31
CA ILE A 334 -4.24 -1.60 -9.18
C ILE A 334 -4.04 -0.56 -10.29
N GLY A 335 -2.81 -0.07 -10.50
CA GLY A 335 -2.50 0.89 -11.56
C GLY A 335 -2.84 0.35 -12.96
N GLN A 336 -2.52 -0.92 -13.24
CA GLN A 336 -2.89 -1.60 -14.49
C GLN A 336 -4.42 -1.63 -14.68
N ALA A 337 -5.17 -2.08 -13.67
CA ALA A 337 -6.62 -2.19 -13.76
C ALA A 337 -7.31 -0.82 -13.94
N MET A 338 -6.82 0.22 -13.25
CA MET A 338 -7.32 1.59 -13.40
C MET A 338 -7.02 2.16 -14.79
N THR A 339 -5.79 1.95 -15.29
CA THR A 339 -5.37 2.39 -16.63
C THR A 339 -6.19 1.72 -17.73
N GLU A 340 -6.36 0.39 -17.68
CA GLU A 340 -7.20 -0.35 -18.63
C GLU A 340 -8.66 0.13 -18.61
N THR A 341 -9.19 0.43 -17.42
CA THR A 341 -10.56 0.94 -17.25
C THR A 341 -10.71 2.35 -17.83
N SER A 342 -9.73 3.23 -17.62
CA SER A 342 -9.72 4.59 -18.18
C SER A 342 -9.59 4.59 -19.71
N GLN A 343 -8.71 3.74 -20.26
CA GLN A 343 -8.52 3.57 -21.71
C GLN A 343 -9.78 3.05 -22.41
N THR A 344 -10.44 2.03 -21.84
CA THR A 344 -11.67 1.47 -22.40
C THR A 344 -12.88 2.40 -22.25
N SER A 345 -12.85 3.32 -21.28
CA SER A 345 -13.91 4.31 -21.04
C SER A 345 -13.73 5.61 -21.83
N GLY A 346 -12.65 5.72 -22.62
CA GLY A 346 -12.40 6.83 -23.55
C GLY A 346 -11.61 8.01 -22.97
N TYR A 347 -11.19 7.96 -21.70
CA TYR A 347 -10.39 9.01 -21.05
C TYR A 347 -8.89 8.82 -21.26
N GLY A 348 -8.42 7.56 -21.30
CA GLY A 348 -7.03 7.23 -21.67
C GLY A 348 -5.97 7.65 -20.65
N ILE A 349 -6.34 7.82 -19.38
CA ILE A 349 -5.42 8.23 -18.31
C ILE A 349 -4.58 7.02 -17.86
N GLU A 350 -3.26 7.20 -17.80
CA GLU A 350 -2.34 6.22 -17.21
C GLU A 350 -2.15 6.49 -15.72
N TYR A 351 -2.39 5.47 -14.90
CA TYR A 351 -2.29 5.55 -13.44
C TYR A 351 -1.03 4.87 -12.91
N LYS A 352 -0.31 5.57 -12.03
CA LYS A 352 0.78 5.02 -11.23
C LYS A 352 0.34 4.93 -9.77
N VAL A 353 0.21 3.70 -9.30
CA VAL A 353 -0.02 3.41 -7.88
C VAL A 353 1.27 2.86 -7.29
N ALA A 354 1.68 3.42 -6.17
CA ALA A 354 2.91 3.04 -5.47
C ALA A 354 2.62 2.73 -4.00
N TYR A 355 3.42 1.85 -3.40
CA TYR A 355 3.36 1.55 -1.97
C TYR A 355 4.58 2.11 -1.25
N ASP A 356 4.36 2.96 -0.25
CA ASP A 356 5.41 3.45 0.64
C ASP A 356 5.67 2.43 1.75
N ASN A 357 6.86 1.84 1.73
CA ASN A 357 7.27 0.83 2.70
C ASN A 357 7.59 1.38 4.09
N THR A 358 7.87 2.67 4.20
CA THR A 358 8.19 3.38 5.45
C THR A 358 6.91 3.83 6.14
N GLU A 359 6.00 4.45 5.38
CA GLU A 359 4.73 4.96 5.90
C GLU A 359 3.62 3.92 5.91
N LYS A 360 3.81 2.80 5.20
CA LYS A 360 2.84 1.70 5.03
C LYS A 360 1.54 2.15 4.36
N LYS A 361 1.64 3.10 3.42
CA LYS A 361 0.51 3.71 2.70
C LYS A 361 0.59 3.49 1.20
N PHE A 362 -0.56 3.41 0.54
CA PHE A 362 -0.67 3.44 -0.92
C PHE A 362 -0.84 4.87 -1.40
N ASN A 363 -0.08 5.24 -2.42
CA ASN A 363 -0.15 6.53 -3.08
C ASN A 363 -0.65 6.33 -4.50
N PHE A 364 -1.66 7.11 -4.87
CA PHE A 364 -2.25 7.14 -6.21
C PHE A 364 -1.84 8.44 -6.86
N LYS A 365 -1.20 8.35 -8.03
CA LYS A 365 -0.93 9.50 -8.89
C LYS A 365 -1.31 9.16 -10.33
N ASP A 366 -1.78 10.15 -11.06
CA ASP A 366 -1.67 10.11 -12.51
C ASP A 366 -0.19 10.07 -12.88
N ASP A 367 0.15 9.49 -14.02
CA ASP A 367 1.55 9.40 -14.43
C ASP A 367 2.13 10.75 -14.94
N GLY A 368 1.31 11.81 -14.94
CA GLY A 368 1.62 13.15 -15.42
C GLY A 368 1.63 13.28 -16.94
N SER A 369 1.21 12.25 -17.69
CA SER A 369 1.19 12.27 -19.17
C SER A 369 -0.05 12.95 -19.75
N TYR A 370 -1.13 13.08 -18.96
CA TYR A 370 -2.38 13.69 -19.40
C TYR A 370 -2.43 15.18 -19.06
N ALA A 371 -2.35 16.03 -20.08
CA ALA A 371 -2.55 17.47 -19.92
C ALA A 371 -4.04 17.76 -19.64
N GLY A 372 -4.38 18.13 -18.40
CA GLY A 372 -5.76 18.48 -18.01
C GLY A 372 -6.36 17.68 -16.84
N PHE A 373 -5.56 16.94 -16.07
CA PHE A 373 -6.03 16.26 -14.87
C PHE A 373 -6.09 17.22 -13.66
N ILE A 374 -7.27 17.42 -13.09
CA ILE A 374 -7.48 18.38 -11.97
C ILE A 374 -7.90 17.71 -10.66
N GLY A 375 -8.27 16.44 -10.66
CA GLY A 375 -8.67 15.78 -9.43
C GLY A 375 -8.85 14.28 -9.55
N PHE A 376 -8.28 13.57 -8.58
CA PHE A 376 -8.51 12.16 -8.32
C PHE A 376 -9.32 12.02 -7.03
N ASN A 377 -10.51 11.43 -7.08
CA ASN A 377 -11.21 11.01 -5.88
C ASN A 377 -11.36 9.50 -5.88
N LEU A 378 -10.75 8.84 -4.90
CA LEU A 378 -10.98 7.43 -4.62
C LEU A 378 -12.29 7.34 -3.80
N LEU A 379 -13.29 6.65 -4.33
CA LEU A 379 -14.64 6.61 -3.76
C LEU A 379 -14.87 5.36 -2.90
N TRP A 380 -13.89 4.99 -2.07
CA TRP A 380 -13.93 3.72 -1.32
C TRP A 380 -15.06 3.63 -0.28
N GLY A 381 -15.47 4.79 0.27
CA GLY A 381 -16.54 4.92 1.27
C GLY A 381 -17.82 5.56 0.75
N THR A 382 -17.82 6.06 -0.49
CA THR A 382 -18.89 6.89 -1.07
C THR A 382 -19.38 6.40 -2.45
N GLY A 383 -18.69 5.42 -3.05
CA GLY A 383 -19.04 4.82 -4.36
C GLY A 383 -20.17 3.80 -4.30
N GLU A 384 -20.59 3.28 -5.46
CA GLU A 384 -21.68 2.31 -5.53
C GLU A 384 -21.30 0.93 -4.95
N ASN A 385 -20.00 0.62 -4.82
CA ASN A 385 -19.51 -0.64 -4.28
C ASN A 385 -19.09 -0.58 -2.80
N ILE A 386 -19.72 0.28 -1.98
CA ILE A 386 -19.49 0.32 -0.52
C ILE A 386 -19.62 -1.09 0.09
N GLY A 387 -18.55 -1.56 0.74
CA GLY A 387 -18.46 -2.91 1.31
C GLY A 387 -17.90 -4.00 0.40
N LYS A 388 -17.57 -3.66 -0.86
CA LYS A 388 -16.77 -4.48 -1.80
C LYS A 388 -15.54 -3.75 -2.33
N SER A 389 -15.31 -2.52 -1.90
CA SER A 389 -14.13 -1.72 -2.24
C SER A 389 -12.89 -2.23 -1.50
N ILE A 390 -11.73 -2.22 -2.17
CA ILE A 390 -10.44 -2.53 -1.55
C ILE A 390 -9.90 -1.40 -0.65
N GLY A 391 -10.47 -0.17 -0.72
CA GLY A 391 -9.91 0.99 -0.03
C GLY A 391 -9.67 0.81 1.49
N PRO A 392 -10.58 0.20 2.26
CA PRO A 392 -10.32 -0.13 3.66
C PRO A 392 -9.12 -1.06 3.88
N ASP A 393 -8.90 -2.03 2.98
CA ASP A 393 -7.77 -2.96 3.02
C ASP A 393 -6.45 -2.27 2.62
N LEU A 394 -6.52 -1.15 1.89
CA LEU A 394 -5.38 -0.28 1.56
C LEU A 394 -5.10 0.78 2.65
N GLY A 395 -5.90 0.82 3.72
CA GLY A 395 -5.71 1.70 4.88
C GLY A 395 -6.47 3.03 4.84
N PHE A 396 -7.40 3.22 3.90
CA PHE A 396 -8.22 4.43 3.82
C PHE A 396 -9.46 4.35 4.72
N ASN A 397 -9.83 5.44 5.41
CA ASN A 397 -10.97 5.51 6.33
C ASN A 397 -12.05 6.52 5.87
N VAL A 398 -13.11 6.75 6.64
CA VAL A 398 -14.22 7.66 6.23
C VAL A 398 -13.92 9.15 6.41
N GLU A 399 -12.83 9.50 7.10
CA GLU A 399 -12.40 10.88 7.38
C GLU A 399 -11.40 11.40 6.33
N ASP A 400 -10.78 10.53 5.52
CA ASP A 400 -9.86 10.92 4.44
C ASP A 400 -10.61 11.48 3.20
N VAL A 401 -11.80 12.07 3.40
CA VAL A 401 -12.77 12.36 2.33
C VAL A 401 -12.91 13.87 1.98
N ASN A 402 -12.21 14.86 2.60
CA ASN A 402 -11.84 16.21 2.03
C ASN A 402 -11.37 17.33 3.03
N CYS A 403 -10.54 18.29 2.54
CA CYS A 403 -10.10 19.67 2.92
C CYS A 403 -10.30 20.37 4.31
N ALA A 404 -9.23 20.90 4.97
CA ALA A 404 -9.18 22.19 5.74
C ALA A 404 -7.77 22.65 6.27
N LEU A 405 -7.56 23.99 6.39
CA LEU A 405 -6.39 24.81 6.82
C LEU A 405 -5.01 24.45 6.23
N ALA A 406 -4.59 25.21 5.20
CA ALA A 406 -3.28 25.08 4.58
C ALA A 406 -2.16 25.41 5.59
N THR A 407 -1.51 24.37 6.09
CA THR A 407 -0.25 24.45 6.82
C THR A 407 0.81 23.83 5.91
N SER A 408 1.91 24.54 5.67
CA SER A 408 2.98 24.02 4.83
C SER A 408 3.61 22.79 5.49
N ASP A 409 3.87 21.76 4.70
CA ASP A 409 4.55 20.53 5.07
C ASP A 409 6.10 20.64 5.01
N GLU A 410 6.64 21.78 4.59
CA GLU A 410 8.08 22.01 4.32
C GLU A 410 8.68 23.18 5.12
N ASP A 411 10.00 23.13 5.38
CA ASP A 411 10.78 24.18 6.09
C ASP A 411 10.94 25.44 5.19
N VAL A 412 10.66 26.64 5.69
CA VAL A 412 10.93 27.90 4.95
C VAL A 412 12.41 28.26 5.05
N GLU A 413 13.16 28.10 3.96
CA GLU A 413 14.52 28.60 3.80
C GLU A 413 14.54 29.96 3.06
N LEU A 414 15.33 30.93 3.52
CA LEU A 414 15.37 32.27 2.93
C LEU A 414 16.05 32.25 1.55
N PHE A 415 15.28 32.45 0.48
CA PHE A 415 15.78 32.64 -0.88
C PHE A 415 15.19 33.88 -1.57
N LYS A 416 15.79 34.25 -2.71
CA LYS A 416 15.39 35.41 -3.51
C LYS A 416 14.04 35.13 -4.18
N ILE A 417 13.10 36.06 -3.99
CA ILE A 417 11.81 36.04 -4.69
C ILE A 417 12.01 36.72 -6.04
N ASP A 418 11.71 36.03 -7.11
CA ASP A 418 11.76 36.53 -8.49
C ASP A 418 10.55 36.05 -9.27
N ALA A 419 10.50 36.32 -10.57
CA ALA A 419 9.34 36.02 -11.41
C ALA A 419 8.97 34.53 -11.48
N THR A 420 9.78 33.63 -10.91
CA THR A 420 9.55 32.18 -10.92
C THR A 420 8.93 31.64 -9.63
N ASN A 421 8.89 32.42 -8.55
CA ASN A 421 8.46 31.95 -7.22
C ASN A 421 7.74 33.03 -6.39
N ASN A 422 7.07 33.98 -7.05
CA ASN A 422 6.47 35.15 -6.41
C ASN A 422 4.94 35.23 -6.49
N SER A 423 4.25 34.14 -6.79
CA SER A 423 2.78 34.08 -6.72
C SER A 423 2.32 33.23 -5.54
N ILE A 424 1.23 33.65 -4.91
CA ILE A 424 0.47 32.84 -3.96
C ILE A 424 -0.97 32.83 -4.46
N ASP A 425 -1.47 31.63 -4.72
CA ASP A 425 -2.81 31.44 -5.25
C ASP A 425 -3.69 30.89 -4.13
N PHE A 426 -4.86 31.51 -3.95
CA PHE A 426 -5.73 31.21 -2.82
C PHE A 426 -7.18 31.51 -3.15
N GLU A 427 -8.09 30.86 -2.44
CA GLU A 427 -9.53 31.02 -2.62
C GLU A 427 -10.17 31.39 -1.27
N GLU A 428 -11.04 32.38 -1.26
CA GLU A 428 -11.75 32.81 -0.07
C GLU A 428 -13.15 32.20 -0.04
N PHE A 429 -13.51 31.58 1.07
CA PHE A 429 -14.85 31.04 1.26
C PHE A 429 -15.64 31.91 2.24
N TYR A 430 -16.89 32.22 1.91
CA TYR A 430 -17.82 32.98 2.75
C TYR A 430 -18.71 32.06 3.57
N ASP A 431 -19.19 32.56 4.72
CA ASP A 431 -20.11 31.81 5.57
C ASP A 431 -21.43 31.57 4.82
N GLY A 432 -21.69 30.29 4.48
CA GLY A 432 -22.75 29.85 3.57
C GLY A 432 -22.30 29.09 2.31
N GLY A 433 -20.99 28.89 2.09
CA GLY A 433 -20.45 28.00 1.03
C GLY A 433 -20.25 28.65 -0.35
N LEU A 434 -20.34 29.97 -0.43
CA LEU A 434 -20.01 30.73 -1.64
C LEU A 434 -18.51 31.07 -1.62
N SER A 435 -17.87 30.90 -2.76
CA SER A 435 -16.43 31.15 -2.95
C SER A 435 -16.20 32.49 -3.67
N SER A 436 -15.06 33.13 -3.40
CA SER A 436 -14.54 34.24 -4.19
C SER A 436 -14.07 33.85 -5.59
N GLY A 437 -13.90 32.54 -5.84
CA GLY A 437 -13.03 32.03 -6.90
C GLY A 437 -11.55 32.24 -6.55
N GLU A 438 -10.68 31.70 -7.39
CA GLU A 438 -9.23 31.75 -7.18
C GLU A 438 -8.68 33.17 -7.37
N LEU A 439 -7.88 33.60 -6.40
CA LEU A 439 -7.22 34.88 -6.35
C LEU A 439 -5.72 34.65 -6.35
N ASN A 440 -5.01 35.43 -7.16
CA ASN A 440 -3.57 35.36 -7.31
C ASN A 440 -2.92 36.59 -6.68
N ALA A 441 -2.06 36.37 -5.69
CA ALA A 441 -1.30 37.40 -5.01
C ALA A 441 0.16 37.39 -5.45
N THR A 442 0.55 38.40 -6.22
CA THR A 442 1.94 38.55 -6.64
C THR A 442 2.77 39.31 -5.60
N ILE A 443 3.72 38.61 -4.99
CA ILE A 443 4.71 39.18 -4.09
C ILE A 443 5.76 39.93 -4.92
N ALA A 444 6.21 41.08 -4.44
CA ALA A 444 7.24 41.85 -5.14
C ALA A 444 8.56 41.06 -5.23
N SER A 445 9.14 40.99 -6.42
CA SER A 445 10.46 40.36 -6.61
C SER A 445 11.55 41.14 -5.88
N GLY A 446 12.40 40.43 -5.14
CA GLY A 446 13.47 41.00 -4.34
C GLY A 446 14.16 39.96 -3.45
N THR A 447 15.31 40.35 -2.87
CA THR A 447 15.96 39.54 -1.84
C THR A 447 15.49 40.00 -0.47
N TYR A 448 14.71 39.17 0.21
CA TYR A 448 14.20 39.46 1.56
C TYR A 448 15.21 38.99 2.60
N SER A 449 15.73 39.93 3.40
CA SER A 449 16.87 39.66 4.29
C SER A 449 16.44 39.14 5.67
N ASN A 450 15.15 39.22 6.01
CA ASN A 450 14.58 38.63 7.22
C ASN A 450 13.10 38.27 7.04
N ILE A 451 12.62 37.33 7.88
CA ILE A 451 11.28 36.72 7.75
C ILE A 451 10.14 37.73 8.00
N SER A 452 10.37 38.76 8.80
CA SER A 452 9.35 39.77 9.12
C SER A 452 9.05 40.67 7.91
N GLU A 453 10.05 40.98 7.09
CA GLU A 453 9.89 41.73 5.85
C GLU A 453 9.18 40.91 4.76
N LEU A 454 9.48 39.61 4.66
CA LEU A 454 8.79 38.70 3.71
C LEU A 454 7.30 38.54 4.08
N ASN A 455 6.98 38.36 5.36
CA ASN A 455 5.60 38.25 5.82
C ASN A 455 4.79 39.52 5.52
N THR A 456 5.38 40.70 5.73
CA THR A 456 4.73 41.99 5.43
C THR A 456 4.46 42.15 3.92
N ALA A 457 5.35 41.64 3.08
CA ALA A 457 5.19 41.67 1.62
C ALA A 457 4.10 40.70 1.13
N ILE A 458 4.03 39.49 1.71
CA ILE A 458 2.99 38.48 1.42
C ILE A 458 1.60 39.00 1.83
N GLU A 459 1.46 39.49 3.08
CA GLU A 459 0.18 40.02 3.58
C GLU A 459 -0.34 41.17 2.72
N LYS A 460 0.56 42.03 2.23
CA LYS A 460 0.19 43.13 1.34
C LYS A 460 -0.24 42.62 -0.04
N ALA A 461 0.46 41.66 -0.63
CA ALA A 461 0.12 41.10 -1.94
C ALA A 461 -1.24 40.41 -1.93
N MET A 462 -1.54 39.62 -0.89
CA MET A 462 -2.83 38.94 -0.74
C MET A 462 -3.97 39.92 -0.49
N ARG A 463 -3.75 40.95 0.33
CA ARG A 463 -4.75 42.01 0.55
C ARG A 463 -5.07 42.80 -0.72
N ASP A 464 -4.06 43.12 -1.52
CA ASP A 464 -4.25 43.87 -2.77
C ASP A 464 -4.99 43.01 -3.82
N ALA A 465 -4.67 41.71 -3.93
CA ALA A 465 -5.40 40.76 -4.79
C ALA A 465 -6.87 40.59 -4.37
N SER A 466 -7.13 40.44 -3.07
CA SER A 466 -8.49 40.38 -2.52
C SER A 466 -9.28 41.67 -2.75
N GLN A 467 -8.61 42.84 -2.70
CA GLN A 467 -9.25 44.11 -2.98
C GLN A 467 -9.58 44.32 -4.47
N ILE A 468 -8.77 43.77 -5.39
CA ILE A 468 -9.01 43.77 -6.84
C ILE A 468 -10.15 42.81 -7.22
N GLY A 469 -10.21 41.64 -6.58
CA GLY A 469 -11.32 40.70 -6.71
C GLY A 469 -12.65 41.19 -6.09
N GLY A 470 -12.66 42.37 -5.46
CA GLY A 470 -13.86 42.99 -4.89
C GLY A 470 -14.16 42.63 -3.43
N ASN A 471 -13.34 41.76 -2.83
CA ASN A 471 -13.61 41.06 -1.57
C ASN A 471 -13.04 41.78 -0.33
N ARG A 472 -11.92 42.51 -0.49
CA ARG A 472 -11.31 43.43 0.50
C ARG A 472 -10.97 42.80 1.86
N ILE A 473 -10.57 41.54 1.87
CA ILE A 473 -10.19 40.81 3.09
C ILE A 473 -8.77 41.20 3.53
N THR A 474 -8.52 41.18 4.85
CA THR A 474 -7.21 41.51 5.44
C THR A 474 -6.54 40.24 5.97
N TYR A 475 -5.27 40.03 5.65
CA TYR A 475 -4.53 38.80 5.95
C TYR A 475 -3.44 39.03 6.99
N LYS A 476 -3.04 37.93 7.65
CA LYS A 476 -1.90 37.90 8.59
C LYS A 476 -1.06 36.64 8.38
N ALA A 477 0.24 36.81 8.18
CA ALA A 477 1.23 35.75 8.01
C ALA A 477 2.17 35.70 9.23
N SER A 478 2.57 34.50 9.65
CA SER A 478 3.47 34.29 10.78
C SER A 478 4.34 33.06 10.56
N TYR A 479 5.55 33.06 11.14
CA TYR A 479 6.51 31.96 11.05
C TYR A 479 6.69 31.27 12.40
N ASP A 480 6.51 29.94 12.46
CA ASP A 480 6.77 29.11 13.62
C ASP A 480 8.23 28.64 13.61
N LYS A 481 9.04 29.30 14.45
CA LYS A 481 10.48 29.02 14.56
C LYS A 481 10.80 27.61 15.07
N ASN A 482 9.89 26.94 15.78
CA ASN A 482 10.15 25.60 16.33
C ASN A 482 9.98 24.52 15.27
N ASN A 483 9.03 24.71 14.36
CA ASN A 483 8.75 23.81 13.25
C ASN A 483 9.33 24.29 11.92
N LYS A 484 10.03 25.43 11.94
CA LYS A 484 10.68 26.09 10.81
C LYS A 484 9.78 26.39 9.61
N ARG A 485 8.49 26.68 9.84
CA ARG A 485 7.49 26.95 8.80
C ARG A 485 6.54 28.06 9.20
#